data_AF-A0A927A0K1-F1
#
_entry.id   AF-A0A927A0K1-F1
#
_cell.length_a   1.000
_cell.length_b   1.000
_cell.length_c   1.000
_cell.angle_alpha   90.00
_cell.angle_beta   90.00
_cell.angle_gamma   90.00
#
_symmetry.space_group_name_H-M   'P 1'
#
loop_
_entity.id
_entity.type
_entity.pdbx_description
1 polymer ?
#
loop_
_entity_poly.entity_id
_entity_poly.type
_entity_poly.pdbx_seq_one_letter_code
_entity_poly.pdbx_strand_id
1 'polypeptide(L)'
;MTVQTQFLTPTEIGRELEKLTSKKISAIKVNQLLQEMQLQYKAANLWQPTILGRGLSVILPYTGKNNHCGFQVKWSTVIVDLLKNKI
;
A
#
# COMPACT_ATOMS: atom_id res chain seq x y z
N MET A 1 -5.74 6.34 -23.68
CA MET A 1 -6.39 6.06 -22.39
C MET A 1 -5.46 6.57 -21.29
N THR A 2 -5.79 7.68 -20.65
CA THR A 2 -5.04 8.16 -19.47
C THR A 2 -5.40 7.26 -18.30
N VAL A 3 -4.51 6.33 -17.96
CA VAL A 3 -4.61 5.56 -16.72
C VAL A 3 -4.49 6.59 -15.59
N GLN A 4 -5.60 7.01 -14.99
CA GLN A 4 -5.53 7.68 -13.70
C GLN A 4 -4.89 6.68 -12.75
N THR A 5 -3.61 6.89 -12.42
CA THR A 5 -2.94 6.11 -11.39
C THR A 5 -3.61 6.44 -10.07
N GLN A 6 -4.61 5.63 -9.71
CA GLN A 6 -5.21 5.70 -8.39
C GLN A 6 -4.22 5.11 -7.39
N PHE A 7 -4.05 5.81 -6.27
CA PHE A 7 -3.14 5.41 -5.21
C PHE A 7 -3.94 4.96 -3.98
N LEU A 8 -3.65 3.75 -3.53
CA LEU A 8 -4.35 3.06 -2.45
C LEU A 8 -3.48 2.97 -1.20
N THR A 9 -4.10 3.11 -0.05
CA THR A 9 -3.51 2.78 1.25
C THR A 9 -3.43 1.26 1.43
N PRO A 10 -2.58 0.74 2.33
CA PRO A 10 -2.53 -0.70 2.63
C PRO A 10 -3.90 -1.30 3.03
N THR A 11 -4.76 -0.50 3.68
CA THR A 11 -6.13 -0.91 4.03
C THR A 11 -7.01 -1.05 2.78
N GLU A 12 -6.93 -0.12 1.84
CA GLU A 12 -7.70 -0.17 0.59
C GLU A 12 -7.22 -1.31 -0.30
N ILE A 13 -5.89 -1.55 -0.39
CA ILE A 13 -5.32 -2.71 -1.08
C ILE A 13 -5.88 -4.01 -0.51
N GLY A 14 -5.95 -4.14 0.81
CA GLY A 14 -6.52 -5.31 1.47
C GLY A 14 -7.99 -5.56 1.07
N ARG A 15 -8.78 -4.49 0.93
CA ARG A 15 -10.17 -4.57 0.45
C ARG A 15 -10.27 -4.99 -1.01
N GLU A 16 -9.40 -4.47 -1.88
CA GLU A 16 -9.38 -4.88 -3.29
C GLU A 16 -8.97 -6.34 -3.44
N LEU A 17 -7.98 -6.79 -2.68
CA LEU A 17 -7.59 -8.20 -2.64
C LEU A 17 -8.71 -9.11 -2.12
N GLU A 18 -9.46 -8.66 -1.11
CA GLU A 18 -10.62 -9.40 -0.58
C GLU A 18 -11.71 -9.58 -1.64
N LYS A 19 -12.02 -8.54 -2.42
CA LYS A 19 -12.96 -8.65 -3.55
C LYS A 19 -12.51 -9.65 -4.62
N LEU A 20 -11.20 -9.74 -4.86
CA LEU A 20 -10.63 -10.58 -5.92
C LEU A 20 -10.39 -12.03 -5.51
N THR A 21 -10.15 -12.28 -4.22
CA THR A 21 -9.73 -13.60 -3.72
C THR A 21 -10.72 -14.22 -2.74
N SER A 22 -11.76 -13.48 -2.33
CA SER A 22 -12.69 -13.85 -1.25
C SER A 22 -12.01 -14.13 0.09
N LYS A 23 -10.75 -13.69 0.26
CA LYS A 23 -9.98 -13.82 1.50
C LYS A 23 -9.81 -12.44 2.13
N LYS A 24 -10.18 -12.30 3.40
CA LYS A 24 -9.96 -11.05 4.14
C LYS A 24 -8.48 -10.80 4.37
N ILE A 25 -7.95 -9.71 3.82
CA ILE A 25 -6.53 -9.33 3.97
C ILE A 25 -6.44 -8.05 4.81
N SER A 26 -5.74 -8.14 5.94
CA SER A 26 -5.51 -6.99 6.82
C SER A 26 -4.42 -6.07 6.27
N ALA A 27 -4.49 -4.79 6.61
CA ALA A 27 -3.44 -3.82 6.28
C ALA A 27 -2.04 -4.25 6.81
N ILE A 28 -2.01 -4.96 7.95
CA ILE A 28 -0.76 -5.52 8.49
C ILE A 28 -0.19 -6.56 7.53
N LYS A 29 -1.03 -7.48 7.02
CA LYS A 29 -0.58 -8.50 6.06
C LYS A 29 -0.15 -7.88 4.73
N VAL A 30 -0.87 -6.87 4.23
CA VAL A 30 -0.43 -6.10 3.05
C VAL A 30 0.95 -5.48 3.28
N ASN A 31 1.17 -4.85 4.44
CA ASN A 31 2.46 -4.25 4.74
C ASN A 31 3.59 -5.29 4.81
N GLN A 32 3.33 -6.47 5.37
CA GLN A 32 4.28 -7.58 5.37
C GLN A 32 4.63 -8.03 3.95
N LEU A 33 3.64 -8.23 3.09
CA LEU A 33 3.88 -8.64 1.70
C LEU A 33 4.70 -7.60 0.93
N LEU A 34 4.39 -6.32 1.07
CA LEU A 34 5.17 -5.24 0.46
C LEU A 34 6.63 -5.22 0.96
N GLN A 35 6.85 -5.54 2.24
CA GLN A 35 8.18 -5.63 2.81
C GLN A 35 8.93 -6.88 2.32
N GLU A 36 8.27 -8.03 2.27
CA GLU A 36 8.82 -9.29 1.72
C GLU A 36 9.25 -9.11 0.25
N MET A 37 8.54 -8.25 -0.49
CA MET A 37 8.86 -7.90 -1.87
C MET A 37 9.90 -6.79 -2.01
N GLN A 38 10.51 -6.35 -0.90
CA GLN A 38 11.49 -5.26 -0.87
C GLN A 38 10.97 -3.95 -1.47
N LEU A 39 9.65 -3.72 -1.46
CA LEU A 39 9.04 -2.48 -1.93
C LEU A 39 8.99 -1.44 -0.82
N GLN A 40 8.91 -1.88 0.44
CA GLN A 40 8.96 -0.98 1.59
C GLN A 40 9.81 -1.54 2.72
N TYR A 41 10.18 -0.66 3.64
CA TYR A 41 10.83 -1.00 4.89
C TYR A 41 10.25 -0.15 6.02
N LYS A 42 10.41 -0.62 7.25
CA LYS A 42 10.00 0.12 8.44
C LYS A 42 11.19 0.93 8.96
N ALA A 43 11.08 2.25 8.92
CA ALA A 43 12.05 3.18 9.50
C ALA A 43 11.48 3.73 10.80
N ALA A 44 12.04 3.30 11.94
CA ALA A 44 11.48 3.56 13.27
C ALA A 44 9.99 3.14 13.34
N ASN A 45 9.08 4.11 13.37
CA ASN A 45 7.63 3.87 13.46
C ASN A 45 6.88 4.17 12.16
N LEU A 46 7.57 4.41 11.04
CA LEU A 46 6.96 4.77 9.76
C LEU A 46 7.33 3.77 8.67
N TRP A 47 6.36 3.48 7.79
CA TRP A 47 6.62 2.76 6.55
C TRP A 47 7.19 3.71 5.51
N GLN A 48 8.27 3.29 4.85
CA GLN A 48 8.91 4.05 3.78
C GLN A 48 9.13 3.16 2.55
N PRO A 49 8.92 3.69 1.33
CA PRO A 49 9.21 2.96 0.12
C PRO A 49 10.73 2.83 -0.09
N THR A 50 11.17 1.66 -0.52
CA THR A 50 12.54 1.45 -1.04
C THR A 50 12.72 2.16 -2.37
N ILE A 51 13.93 2.09 -2.95
CA ILE A 51 14.18 2.57 -4.32
C ILE A 51 13.23 1.91 -5.31
N LEU A 52 12.98 0.60 -5.18
CA LEU A 52 12.02 -0.14 -6.02
C LEU A 52 10.58 0.30 -5.77
N GLY A 53 10.20 0.49 -4.49
CA GLY A 53 8.85 0.92 -4.12
C GLY A 53 8.49 2.32 -4.60
N ARG A 54 9.46 3.23 -4.73
CA ARG A 54 9.22 4.62 -5.16
C ARG A 54 8.64 4.72 -6.57
N GLY A 55 8.92 3.77 -7.46
CA GLY A 55 8.31 3.74 -8.80
C GLY A 55 6.82 3.38 -8.79
N LEU A 56 6.32 2.81 -7.68
CA LEU A 56 4.96 2.31 -7.53
C LEU A 56 4.20 2.97 -6.36
N SER A 57 4.77 4.02 -5.77
CA SER A 57 4.18 4.67 -4.60
C SER A 57 4.31 6.18 -4.64
N VAL A 58 3.45 6.82 -3.86
CA VAL A 58 3.51 8.26 -3.56
C VAL A 58 3.40 8.44 -2.05
N ILE A 59 4.03 9.50 -1.56
CA ILE A 59 3.90 9.94 -0.17
C ILE A 59 3.01 11.17 -0.19
N LEU A 60 1.83 11.07 0.44
CA LEU A 60 0.85 12.15 0.46
C LEU A 60 0.58 12.61 1.89
N PRO A 61 0.30 13.90 2.12
CA PRO A 61 -0.19 14.37 3.41
C PRO A 61 -1.46 13.62 3.82
N TYR A 62 -1.57 13.29 5.10
CA TYR A 62 -2.71 12.63 5.68
C TYR A 62 -3.07 13.32 6.99
N THR A 63 -4.37 13.59 7.17
CA THR A 63 -4.94 14.04 8.44
C THR A 63 -5.97 13.01 8.89
N GLY A 64 -5.68 12.35 10.01
CA GLY A 64 -6.61 11.43 10.64
C GLY A 64 -7.74 12.15 11.36
N LYS A 65 -8.81 11.41 11.69
CA LYS A 65 -10.01 11.94 12.35
C LYS A 65 -9.74 12.64 13.70
N ASN A 66 -8.63 12.31 14.35
CA ASN A 66 -8.22 12.87 15.64
C ASN A 66 -7.24 14.05 15.49
N ASN A 67 -7.25 14.75 14.35
CA ASN A 67 -6.28 15.80 13.98
C ASN A 67 -4.81 15.38 13.95
N HIS A 68 -4.50 14.08 13.99
CA HIS A 68 -3.15 13.59 13.72
C HIS A 68 -2.81 13.82 12.25
N CYS A 69 -1.92 14.77 11.99
CA CYS A 69 -1.37 15.03 10.68
C CYS A 69 -0.03 14.31 10.48
N GLY A 70 0.26 13.94 9.25
CA GLY A 70 1.51 13.32 8.88
C GLY A 70 1.56 13.01 7.39
N PHE A 71 2.43 12.09 7.03
CA PHE A 71 2.55 11.60 5.66
C PHE A 71 2.24 10.11 5.62
N GLN A 72 1.53 9.70 4.58
CA GLN A 72 1.20 8.30 4.35
C GLN A 72 1.68 7.85 2.97
N VAL A 73 2.31 6.68 2.94
CA VAL A 73 2.64 5.99 1.69
C VAL A 73 1.35 5.41 1.11
N LYS A 74 1.08 5.72 -0.16
CA LYS A 74 0.05 5.09 -0.98
C LYS A 74 0.68 4.43 -2.19
N TRP A 75 0.03 3.40 -2.69
CA TRP A 75 0.55 2.48 -3.69
C TRP A 75 -0.31 2.48 -4.94
N SER A 76 0.33 2.43 -6.11
CA SER A 76 -0.36 2.28 -7.39
C SER A 76 -1.24 1.03 -7.36
N THR A 77 -2.39 1.09 -8.03
CA THR A 77 -3.31 -0.05 -8.18
C THR A 77 -2.63 -1.30 -8.75
N VAL A 78 -1.54 -1.15 -9.51
CA VAL A 78 -0.71 -2.28 -10.02
C VAL A 78 -0.23 -3.21 -8.90
N ILE A 79 -0.07 -2.69 -7.67
CA ILE A 79 0.30 -3.51 -6.51
C ILE A 79 -0.77 -4.56 -6.19
N VAL A 80 -2.04 -4.30 -6.47
CA VAL A 80 -3.13 -5.27 -6.23
C VAL A 80 -2.90 -6.53 -7.06
N ASP A 81 -2.62 -6.38 -8.36
CA ASP A 81 -2.35 -7.50 -9.27
C ASP A 81 -1.09 -8.27 -8.87
N LEU A 82 -0.06 -7.55 -8.44
CA LEU A 82 1.21 -8.11 -8.02
C LEU A 82 1.10 -8.88 -6.69
N LEU A 83 0.30 -8.40 -5.75
CA LEU A 83 0.03 -9.09 -4.49
C LEU A 83 -0.93 -10.26 -4.63
N LYS A 84 -1.90 -10.19 -5.55
CA LYS A 84 -2.87 -11.28 -5.80
C LYS A 84 -2.19 -12.62 -6.08
N ASN A 85 -1.05 -12.61 -6.78
CA ASN A 85 -0.30 -13.83 -7.10
C ASN A 85 0.48 -14.43 -5.91
N LYS A 86 0.43 -13.82 -4.72
CA LYS A 86 1.15 -14.24 -3.52
C LYS A 86 0.24 -14.65 -2.35
N ILE A 87 -1.08 -14.73 -2.57
CA ILE A 87 -2.12 -14.96 -1.55
C ILE A 87 -2.99 -16.16 -1.95
#